data_AF-A0A2X1PTE6-F1
#
_entry.id   AF-A0A2X1PTE6-F1
#
_cell.length_a   1.000
_cell.length_b   1.000
_cell.length_c   1.000
_cell.angle_alpha   90.00
_cell.angle_beta   90.00
_cell.angle_gamma   90.00
#
_symmetry.space_group_name_H-M   'P 1'
#
loop_
_entity.id
_entity.type
_entity.pdbx_description
1 polymer ?
#
loop_
_entity_poly.entity_id
_entity_poly.type
_entity_poly.pdbx_seq_one_letter_code
_entity_poly.pdbx_strand_id
1 'polypeptide(L)'
;MQNSTLYPTVYVLGNGQLGRMLGYAGTPLDIYVEPLAFNAPVFDLPENAIITAEIERWEKTPLTELLGNHKNFVNQHVFGLLADRFTQKSLLDELNLSTSPWCLLKDKTQWNDVFQIVGEKVVVKRRTGGYDGRGQWIISDENKSGHHR
;
A
#
# COMPACT_ATOMS: atom_id res chain seq x y z
N MET A 1 25.79 9.32 13.79
CA MET A 1 24.59 10.01 13.27
C MET A 1 24.05 10.88 14.37
N GLN A 2 23.75 12.16 14.10
CA GLN A 2 23.25 13.08 15.12
C GLN A 2 21.76 12.85 15.28
N ASN A 3 21.37 12.25 16.41
CA ASN A 3 19.97 12.20 16.82
C ASN A 3 19.55 13.63 17.20
N SER A 4 18.33 14.04 16.79
CA SER A 4 17.76 15.29 17.28
C SER A 4 17.66 15.26 18.80
N THR A 5 17.91 16.41 19.42
CA THR A 5 17.72 16.58 20.87
C THR A 5 16.30 17.03 21.22
N LEU A 6 15.50 17.39 20.22
CA LEU A 6 14.17 17.98 20.37
C LEU A 6 13.05 17.02 19.94
N TYR A 7 13.29 16.23 18.89
CA TYR A 7 12.27 15.37 18.30
C TYR A 7 12.66 13.89 18.31
N PRO A 8 11.69 12.98 18.48
CA PRO A 8 11.93 11.55 18.28
C PRO A 8 12.30 11.26 16.82
N THR A 9 13.08 10.20 16.63
CA THR A 9 13.38 9.68 15.28
C THR A 9 12.11 9.21 14.59
N VAL A 10 11.97 9.58 13.32
CA VAL A 10 10.93 9.06 12.42
C VAL A 10 11.50 7.91 11.61
N TYR A 11 11.09 6.69 11.90
CA TYR A 11 11.45 5.51 11.13
C TYR A 11 10.47 5.34 9.96
N VAL A 12 11.02 5.16 8.76
CA VAL A 12 10.23 4.92 7.54
C VAL A 12 10.45 3.47 7.10
N LEU A 13 9.38 2.69 7.07
CA LEU A 13 9.42 1.34 6.52
C LEU A 13 9.50 1.40 4.99
N GLY A 14 10.68 1.05 4.46
CA GLY A 14 11.10 1.19 3.07
C GLY A 14 12.27 2.17 2.93
N ASN A 15 13.21 1.87 2.02
CA ASN A 15 14.45 2.63 1.79
C ASN A 15 14.58 3.21 0.37
N GLY A 16 13.44 3.41 -0.30
CA GLY A 16 13.32 4.02 -1.61
C GLY A 16 13.47 5.54 -1.59
N GLN A 17 13.11 6.16 -2.72
CA GLN A 17 13.27 7.60 -2.92
C GLN A 17 12.34 8.43 -2.03
N LEU A 18 11.16 7.92 -1.67
CA LEU A 18 10.19 8.66 -0.86
C LEU A 18 10.70 8.81 0.58
N GLY A 19 11.21 7.73 1.19
CA GLY A 19 11.90 7.80 2.49
C GLY A 19 13.09 8.75 2.47
N ARG A 20 13.89 8.75 1.40
CA ARG A 20 15.01 9.71 1.24
C ARG A 20 14.54 11.16 1.16
N MET A 21 13.47 11.42 0.42
CA MET A 21 12.87 12.76 0.34
C MET A 21 12.33 13.24 1.69
N LEU A 22 11.73 12.34 2.48
CA LEU A 22 11.34 12.66 3.86
C LEU A 22 12.55 13.04 4.72
N GLY A 23 13.68 12.33 4.59
CA GLY A 23 14.93 12.70 5.27
C GLY A 23 15.46 14.08 4.88
N TYR A 24 15.44 14.42 3.60
CA TYR A 24 15.81 15.77 3.16
C TYR A 24 14.87 16.84 3.70
N ALA A 25 13.56 16.57 3.78
CA ALA A 25 12.58 17.50 4.33
C ALA A 25 12.68 17.66 5.86
N GLY A 26 13.06 16.60 6.58
CA GLY A 26 13.22 16.61 8.04
C GLY A 26 14.49 17.33 8.50
N THR A 27 15.58 17.23 7.73
CA THR A 27 16.88 17.83 8.07
C THR A 27 16.82 19.33 8.46
N PRO A 28 16.19 20.24 7.69
CA PRO A 28 16.10 21.65 8.05
C PRO A 28 15.18 21.92 9.26
N LEU A 29 14.40 20.93 9.70
CA LEU A 29 13.48 21.02 10.84
C LEU A 29 14.05 20.38 12.12
N ASP A 30 15.31 19.94 12.09
CA ASP A 30 15.91 19.10 13.14
C ASP A 30 15.14 17.79 13.39
N ILE A 31 14.46 17.25 12.37
CA ILE A 31 13.79 15.96 12.46
C ILE A 31 14.66 14.91 11.78
N TYR A 32 15.16 13.96 12.58
CA TYR A 32 15.90 12.82 12.04
C TYR A 32 14.93 11.76 11.49
N VAL A 33 15.08 11.44 10.21
CA VAL A 33 14.28 10.42 9.51
C VAL A 33 15.20 9.28 9.08
N GLU A 34 14.81 8.06 9.41
CA GLU A 34 15.57 6.85 9.12
C GLU A 34 14.76 5.89 8.25
N PRO A 35 15.00 5.89 6.93
CA PRO A 35 14.45 4.88 6.03
C PRO A 35 15.12 3.53 6.22
N LEU A 36 14.32 2.49 6.44
CA LEU A 36 14.78 1.13 6.72
C LEU A 36 14.35 0.17 5.62
N ALA A 37 15.30 -0.60 5.08
CA ALA A 37 14.98 -1.67 4.14
C ALA A 37 14.13 -2.75 4.83
N PHE A 38 13.18 -3.37 4.12
CA PHE A 38 12.28 -4.38 4.72
C PHE A 38 13.02 -5.56 5.36
N ASN A 39 14.21 -5.90 4.86
CA ASN A 39 15.05 -7.00 5.34
C ASN A 39 16.20 -6.54 6.25
N ALA A 40 16.22 -5.28 6.70
CA ALA A 40 17.25 -4.83 7.62
C ALA A 40 17.14 -5.59 8.97
N PRO A 41 18.26 -5.75 9.70
CA PRO A 41 18.26 -6.39 11.01
C PRO A 41 17.32 -5.68 11.98
N VAL A 42 16.76 -6.44 12.92
CA VAL A 42 16.02 -5.88 14.06
C VAL A 42 16.99 -5.19 15.02
N PHE A 43 16.48 -4.22 15.77
CA PHE A 43 17.20 -3.46 16.77
C PHE A 43 16.25 -3.05 17.90
N ASP A 44 16.80 -2.53 19.00
CA ASP A 44 16.00 -2.01 20.11
C ASP A 44 15.34 -0.69 19.69
N LEU A 45 14.06 -0.79 19.34
CA LEU A 45 13.26 0.35 18.88
C LEU A 45 12.88 1.24 20.07
N PRO A 46 13.22 2.55 20.06
CA PRO A 46 12.88 3.46 21.16
C PRO A 46 11.37 3.57 21.37
N GLU A 47 10.91 3.67 22.62
CA GLU A 47 9.48 3.76 22.94
C GLU A 47 8.79 5.01 22.36
N ASN A 48 9.54 6.11 22.23
CA ASN A 48 9.07 7.36 21.66
C ASN A 48 9.26 7.44 20.13
N ALA A 49 9.75 6.38 19.48
CA ALA A 49 9.92 6.34 18.03
C ALA A 49 8.59 6.64 17.32
N ILE A 50 8.65 7.38 16.21
CA ILE A 50 7.52 7.57 15.31
C ILE A 50 7.74 6.71 14.08
N ILE A 51 6.72 6.00 13.63
CA ILE A 51 6.85 5.06 12.51
C ILE A 51 5.83 5.38 11.45
N THR A 52 6.30 5.40 10.20
CA THR A 52 5.48 5.49 8.99
C THR A 52 6.02 4.50 7.95
N ALA A 53 5.35 4.37 6.81
CA ALA A 53 5.82 3.59 5.67
C ALA A 53 5.82 4.44 4.40
N GLU A 54 6.67 4.11 3.43
CA GLU A 54 6.67 4.77 2.12
C GLU A 54 5.85 4.03 1.06
N ILE A 55 5.52 2.75 1.28
CA ILE A 55 4.67 1.93 0.42
C ILE A 55 3.57 1.29 1.23
N GLU A 56 2.48 0.90 0.58
CA GLU A 56 1.26 0.42 1.25
C GLU A 56 1.31 -1.08 1.59
N ARG A 57 2.23 -1.82 0.98
CA ARG A 57 2.35 -3.27 1.17
C ARG A 57 3.80 -3.71 1.16
N TRP A 58 4.16 -4.55 2.12
CA TRP A 58 5.47 -5.17 2.25
C TRP A 58 5.35 -6.65 2.62
N GLU A 59 6.44 -7.39 2.47
CA GLU A 59 6.52 -8.77 2.93
C GLU A 59 6.68 -8.84 4.45
N LYS A 60 6.28 -9.97 5.03
CA LYS A 60 6.42 -10.21 6.45
C LYS A 60 7.85 -10.63 6.78
N THR A 61 8.60 -9.73 7.40
CA THR A 61 9.95 -9.92 7.93
C THR A 61 10.01 -9.59 9.42
N PRO A 62 11.04 -10.03 10.16
CA PRO A 62 11.20 -9.68 11.58
C PRO A 62 11.14 -8.17 11.85
N LEU A 63 11.75 -7.35 10.98
CA LEU A 63 11.70 -5.89 11.12
C LEU A 63 10.30 -5.33 10.84
N THR A 64 9.62 -5.79 9.79
CA THR A 64 8.28 -5.30 9.46
C THR A 64 7.26 -5.67 10.54
N GLU A 65 7.44 -6.81 11.23
CA GLU A 65 6.63 -7.17 12.39
C GLU A 65 6.97 -6.30 13.60
N LEU A 66 8.25 -6.06 13.87
CA LEU A 66 8.69 -5.19 14.96
C LEU A 66 8.09 -3.79 14.82
N LEU A 67 8.26 -3.16 13.64
CA LEU A 67 7.70 -1.84 13.36
C LEU A 67 6.17 -1.89 13.32
N GLY A 68 5.60 -2.90 12.67
CA GLY A 68 4.17 -3.14 12.50
C GLY A 68 3.38 -3.22 13.82
N ASN A 69 4.01 -3.70 14.88
CA ASN A 69 3.41 -3.88 16.21
C ASN A 69 3.67 -2.69 17.15
N HIS A 70 4.45 -1.70 16.74
CA HIS A 70 4.77 -0.57 17.60
C HIS A 70 3.59 0.40 17.70
N LYS A 71 3.29 0.85 18.93
CA LYS A 71 2.12 1.69 19.25
C LYS A 71 2.07 3.03 18.49
N ASN A 72 3.23 3.55 18.10
CA ASN A 72 3.35 4.81 17.36
C ASN A 72 3.48 4.62 15.84
N PHE A 73 3.07 3.47 15.30
CA PHE A 73 2.92 3.33 13.85
C PHE A 73 1.69 4.10 13.38
N VAL A 74 1.96 5.28 12.83
CA VAL A 74 0.96 6.20 12.32
C VAL A 74 0.22 5.55 11.13
N ASN A 75 -1.11 5.52 11.22
CA ASN A 75 -2.00 5.01 10.16
C ASN A 75 -1.77 3.55 9.76
N GLN A 76 -1.22 2.71 10.64
CA GLN A 76 -0.89 1.30 10.35
C GLN A 76 -2.07 0.52 9.71
N HIS A 77 -3.28 0.66 10.25
CA HIS A 77 -4.47 -0.03 9.73
C HIS A 77 -4.93 0.51 8.36
N VAL A 78 -4.66 1.80 8.08
CA VAL A 78 -5.03 2.46 6.81
C VAL A 78 -4.20 1.89 5.67
N PHE A 79 -2.91 1.63 5.87
CA PHE A 79 -2.06 0.98 4.86
C PHE A 79 -2.65 -0.36 4.42
N GLY A 80 -3.06 -1.20 5.39
CA GLY A 80 -3.72 -2.47 5.10
C GLY A 80 -5.03 -2.32 4.31
N LEU A 81 -5.84 -1.32 4.67
CA LEU A 81 -7.12 -1.04 3.99
C LEU A 81 -6.93 -0.56 2.55
N LEU A 82 -5.89 0.24 2.29
CA LEU A 82 -5.63 0.83 0.97
C LEU A 82 -4.78 -0.07 0.05
N ALA A 83 -4.04 -1.03 0.61
CA ALA A 83 -3.23 -1.97 -0.15
C ALA A 83 -4.05 -2.94 -1.04
N ASP A 84 -5.33 -3.13 -0.72
CA ASP A 84 -6.26 -3.99 -1.46
C ASP A 84 -7.35 -3.15 -2.14
N ARG A 85 -7.40 -3.22 -3.47
CA ARG A 85 -8.38 -2.47 -4.29
C ARG A 85 -9.83 -2.79 -3.94
N PHE A 86 -10.13 -4.00 -3.47
CA PHE A 86 -11.48 -4.36 -3.03
C PHE A 86 -11.87 -3.53 -1.80
N THR A 87 -11.06 -3.58 -0.73
CA THR A 87 -11.35 -2.85 0.51
C THR A 87 -11.29 -1.34 0.30
N GLN A 88 -10.36 -0.86 -0.55
CA GLN A 88 -10.32 0.54 -0.95
C GLN A 88 -11.61 0.96 -1.67
N LYS A 89 -12.12 0.15 -2.60
CA LYS A 89 -13.36 0.45 -3.32
C LYS A 89 -14.58 0.38 -2.41
N SER A 90 -14.66 -0.61 -1.52
CA SER A 90 -15.69 -0.69 -0.48
C SER A 90 -15.70 0.57 0.40
N LEU A 91 -14.54 1.06 0.84
CA LEU A 91 -14.46 2.30 1.60
C LEU A 91 -15.01 3.51 0.82
N LEU A 92 -14.70 3.62 -0.47
CA LEU A 92 -15.21 4.72 -1.29
C LEU A 92 -16.73 4.66 -1.44
N ASP A 93 -17.30 3.45 -1.56
CA ASP A 93 -18.75 3.24 -1.59
C ASP A 93 -19.39 3.60 -0.24
N GLU A 94 -18.81 3.17 0.89
CA GLU A 94 -19.27 3.52 2.24
C GLU A 94 -19.28 5.04 2.48
N LEU A 95 -18.30 5.75 1.91
CA LEU A 95 -18.20 7.21 1.97
C LEU A 95 -19.08 7.93 0.94
N ASN A 96 -19.84 7.20 0.11
CA ASN A 96 -20.63 7.74 -1.00
C ASN A 96 -19.82 8.63 -1.97
N LEU A 97 -18.55 8.27 -2.20
CA LEU A 97 -17.68 8.96 -3.14
C LEU A 97 -17.85 8.35 -4.54
N SER A 98 -18.01 9.22 -5.55
CA SER A 98 -18.18 8.75 -6.93
C SER A 98 -16.93 8.04 -7.44
N THR A 99 -17.10 6.80 -7.89
CA THR A 99 -16.04 6.04 -8.57
C THR A 99 -16.62 5.26 -9.75
N SER A 100 -15.76 4.77 -10.67
CA SER A 100 -16.23 3.89 -11.75
C SER A 100 -16.93 2.64 -11.19
N PRO A 101 -18.04 2.18 -11.81
CA PRO A 101 -18.70 0.94 -11.46
C PRO A 101 -17.71 -0.22 -11.37
N TRP A 102 -17.89 -1.08 -10.38
CA TRP A 102 -16.95 -2.13 -10.08
C TRP A 102 -17.65 -3.34 -9.45
N CYS A 103 -17.06 -4.51 -9.60
CA CYS A 103 -17.50 -5.73 -8.93
C CYS A 103 -16.30 -6.64 -8.69
N LEU A 104 -16.44 -7.59 -7.75
CA LEU A 104 -15.40 -8.55 -7.44
C LEU A 104 -15.44 -9.75 -8.40
N LEU A 105 -14.33 -9.96 -9.12
CA LEU A 105 -14.11 -11.14 -9.97
C LEU A 105 -13.23 -12.16 -9.23
N LYS A 106 -13.83 -13.28 -8.82
CA LYS A 106 -13.20 -14.43 -8.15
C LYS A 106 -12.94 -15.58 -9.12
N ASP A 107 -13.84 -15.79 -10.08
CA ASP A 107 -13.77 -16.91 -11.00
C ASP A 107 -14.39 -16.61 -12.37
N LYS A 108 -14.14 -17.49 -13.34
CA LYS A 108 -14.53 -17.30 -14.75
C LYS A 108 -16.04 -17.37 -14.99
N THR A 109 -16.83 -17.91 -14.07
CA THR A 109 -18.28 -18.05 -14.26
C THR A 109 -19.00 -16.71 -14.16
N GLN A 110 -18.35 -15.71 -13.55
CA GLN A 110 -18.91 -14.39 -13.27
C GLN A 110 -18.84 -13.41 -14.46
N TRP A 111 -18.25 -13.78 -15.60
CA TRP A 111 -18.03 -12.85 -16.72
C TRP A 111 -19.32 -12.23 -17.26
N ASN A 112 -20.40 -13.00 -17.35
CA ASN A 112 -21.68 -12.49 -17.83
C ASN A 112 -22.21 -11.38 -16.91
N ASP A 113 -22.14 -11.59 -15.59
CA ASP A 113 -22.55 -10.59 -14.60
C ASP A 113 -21.65 -9.36 -14.63
N VAL A 114 -20.32 -9.56 -14.78
CA VAL A 114 -19.35 -8.45 -14.90
C VAL A 114 -19.70 -7.52 -16.07
N PHE A 115 -20.00 -8.08 -17.25
CA PHE A 115 -20.33 -7.27 -18.42
C PHE A 115 -21.68 -6.56 -18.28
N GLN A 116 -22.64 -7.15 -17.56
CA GLN A 116 -23.91 -6.49 -17.25
C GLN A 116 -23.74 -5.35 -16.24
N ILE A 117 -22.88 -5.50 -15.23
CA ILE A 117 -22.69 -4.52 -14.17
C ILE A 117 -21.79 -3.35 -14.62
N VAL A 118 -20.69 -3.65 -15.31
CA VAL A 118 -19.63 -2.68 -15.61
C VAL A 118 -19.67 -2.20 -17.07
N GLY A 119 -20.04 -3.07 -18.01
CA GLY A 119 -20.09 -2.80 -19.45
C GLY A 119 -19.30 -3.80 -20.29
N GLU A 120 -19.41 -3.72 -21.62
CA GLU A 120 -18.89 -4.71 -22.59
C GLU A 120 -17.35 -4.78 -22.68
N LYS A 121 -16.66 -3.72 -22.24
CA LYS A 121 -15.19 -3.63 -22.23
C LYS A 121 -14.73 -3.14 -20.87
N VAL A 122 -14.08 -4.01 -20.11
CA VAL A 122 -13.75 -3.79 -18.70
C VAL A 122 -12.24 -3.79 -18.47
N VAL A 123 -11.82 -3.12 -17.39
CA VAL A 123 -10.44 -3.20 -16.90
C VAL A 123 -10.42 -4.08 -15.65
N VAL A 124 -9.87 -5.29 -15.78
CA VAL A 124 -9.61 -6.17 -14.63
C VAL A 124 -8.30 -5.78 -13.99
N LYS A 125 -8.28 -5.67 -12.66
CA LYS A 125 -7.08 -5.32 -11.89
C LYS A 125 -6.86 -6.35 -10.78
N ARG A 126 -5.61 -6.78 -10.58
CA ARG A 126 -5.22 -7.51 -9.36
C ARG A 126 -5.59 -6.65 -8.15
N ARG A 127 -6.13 -7.30 -7.12
CA ARG A 127 -6.48 -6.66 -5.84
C ARG A 127 -5.28 -6.02 -5.17
N THR A 128 -4.13 -6.69 -5.20
CA THR A 128 -2.92 -6.25 -4.52
C THR A 128 -1.70 -6.39 -5.45
N GLY A 129 -0.63 -5.64 -5.16
CA GLY A 129 0.67 -5.78 -5.83
C GLY A 129 0.73 -5.26 -7.28
N GLY A 130 -0.21 -4.41 -7.70
CA GLY A 130 -0.19 -3.75 -9.01
C GLY A 130 0.29 -2.31 -8.92
N TYR A 131 1.45 -2.02 -9.50
CA TYR A 131 2.05 -0.69 -9.66
C TYR A 131 2.40 -0.46 -11.15
N ASP A 132 2.38 0.78 -11.63
CA ASP A 132 2.66 1.14 -13.03
C ASP A 132 1.92 0.29 -14.08
N GLY A 133 0.61 0.08 -13.89
CA GLY A 133 -0.21 -0.70 -14.82
C GLY A 133 -0.03 -2.21 -14.74
N ARG A 134 0.91 -2.74 -13.95
CA ARG A 134 1.10 -4.19 -13.79
C ARG A 134 -0.10 -4.85 -13.12
N GLY A 135 -0.44 -6.05 -13.59
CA GLY A 135 -1.60 -6.81 -13.11
C GLY A 135 -2.92 -6.14 -13.48
N GLN A 136 -2.97 -5.49 -14.64
CA GLN A 136 -4.19 -4.90 -15.21
C GLN A 136 -4.38 -5.41 -16.64
N TRP A 137 -5.61 -5.73 -17.01
CA TRP A 137 -5.97 -6.27 -18.33
C TRP A 137 -7.25 -5.61 -18.83
N ILE A 138 -7.29 -5.35 -20.14
CA ILE A 138 -8.50 -4.89 -20.83
C ILE A 138 -9.19 -6.13 -21.40
N ILE A 139 -10.39 -6.40 -20.91
CA ILE A 139 -11.16 -7.62 -21.24
C ILE A 139 -12.47 -7.25 -21.91
N SER A 140 -12.81 -8.00 -22.95
CA SER A 140 -14.10 -8.01 -23.63
C SER A 140 -14.57 -9.45 -23.79
N ASP A 141 -15.76 -9.64 -24.36
CA ASP A 141 -16.31 -10.98 -24.59
C ASP A 141 -15.38 -11.87 -25.44
N GLU A 142 -14.65 -11.26 -26.37
CA GLU A 142 -13.72 -11.92 -27.31
C GLU A 142 -12.49 -12.53 -26.64
N ASN A 143 -12.02 -11.99 -25.50
CA ASN A 143 -10.75 -12.38 -24.89
C ASN A 143 -10.88 -12.83 -23.42
N LYS A 144 -12.10 -13.00 -22.90
CA LYS A 144 -12.39 -13.42 -21.52
C LYS A 144 -11.88 -14.82 -21.15
N SER A 145 -11.67 -15.68 -22.15
CA SER A 145 -11.18 -17.05 -21.99
C SER A 145 -9.64 -17.17 -22.00
N GLY A 146 -8.94 -16.11 -22.42
CA GLY A 146 -7.48 -16.10 -22.57
C GLY A 146 -6.74 -16.36 -21.27
N HIS A 147 -5.64 -17.13 -21.34
CA HIS A 147 -4.68 -17.25 -20.24
C HIS A 147 -3.86 -15.96 -20.14
N HIS A 148 -4.40 -14.98 -19.44
CA HIS A 148 -3.71 -13.72 -19.14
C HIS A 148 -2.67 -13.98 -18.04
N ARG A 149 -1.37 -13.96 -18.40
CA ARG A 149 -0.25 -14.11 -17.46
C ARG A 149 -0.13 -12.90 -16.53
#